data_AF-D7FH64-F1
#
_entry.id   AF-D7FH64-F1
#
_cell.length_a   1.000
_cell.length_b   1.000
_cell.length_c   1.000
_cell.angle_alpha   90.00
_cell.angle_beta   90.00
_cell.angle_gamma   90.00
#
_symmetry.space_group_name_H-M   'P 1'
#
loop_
_entity.id
_entity.type
_entity.pdbx_description
1 polymer ?
#
loop_
_entity_poly.entity_id
_entity_poly.type
_entity_poly.pdbx_seq_one_letter_code
_entity_poly.pdbx_strand_id
1 'polypeptide(L)'
;MEAEFCSQHSKAGMIRVFGKKCDHPGCIKQPSYGKADSNKAEFCAQHAQHGMVHLHAKKCGHPGCTKGPSYGKAGSKKAEFCSQHSERGMINVRSRRCGHSGCTKHPTYGKDGTKKPEFCAQHAKSGMTNVKAKRCGHPGCSKQAVYGKAGSKKGEFCSQHRERGIINVRHA
;
A
#
# COMPACT_ATOMS: atom_id res chain seq x y z
N MET A 1 -7.92 39.02 -3.94
CA MET A 1 -8.40 37.67 -3.57
C MET A 1 -7.81 37.38 -2.20
N GLU A 2 -8.62 37.43 -1.14
CA GLU A 2 -8.17 37.36 0.24
C GLU A 2 -8.15 35.91 0.74
N ALA A 3 -7.20 35.57 1.62
CA ALA A 3 -7.18 34.26 2.26
C ALA A 3 -7.97 34.32 3.57
N GLU A 4 -9.11 33.62 3.59
CA GLU A 4 -9.98 33.60 4.77
C GLU A 4 -9.72 32.36 5.66
N PHE A 5 -9.16 31.29 5.10
CA PHE A 5 -8.98 30.01 5.80
C PHE A 5 -7.60 29.40 5.53
N CYS A 6 -6.99 28.80 6.56
CA CYS A 6 -5.77 28.04 6.40
C CYS A 6 -6.05 26.67 5.76
N SER A 7 -5.03 25.98 5.25
CA SER A 7 -5.19 24.68 4.57
C SER A 7 -5.92 23.61 5.41
N GLN A 8 -5.79 23.65 6.74
CA GLN A 8 -6.48 22.73 7.66
C GLN A 8 -7.96 23.06 7.86
N HIS A 9 -8.37 24.31 7.59
CA HIS A 9 -9.75 24.79 7.75
C HIS A 9 -10.43 25.09 6.40
N SER A 10 -9.90 24.56 5.29
CA SER A 10 -10.47 24.74 3.97
C SER A 10 -11.74 23.90 3.78
N LYS A 11 -12.79 24.50 3.21
CA LYS A 11 -14.05 23.82 2.84
C LYS A 11 -13.91 23.19 1.44
N ALA A 12 -14.77 22.22 1.15
CA ALA A 12 -14.84 21.62 -0.19
C ALA A 12 -15.08 22.71 -1.25
N GLY A 13 -14.24 22.74 -2.29
CA GLY A 13 -14.27 23.77 -3.34
C GLY A 13 -13.39 25.00 -3.08
N MET A 14 -12.85 25.18 -1.88
CA MET A 14 -11.88 26.26 -1.61
C MET A 14 -10.51 25.94 -2.23
N ILE A 15 -9.96 26.93 -2.92
CA ILE A 15 -8.66 26.82 -3.58
C ILE A 15 -7.57 27.50 -2.75
N ARG A 16 -6.34 26.98 -2.88
CA ARG A 16 -5.18 27.60 -2.25
C ARG A 16 -4.85 28.91 -2.98
N VAL A 17 -5.12 30.04 -2.33
CA VAL A 17 -4.84 31.38 -2.84
C VAL A 17 -3.42 31.87 -2.50
N PHE A 18 -2.85 31.42 -1.37
CA PHE A 18 -1.47 31.71 -0.96
C PHE A 18 -0.60 30.44 -0.96
N GLY A 19 0.50 30.49 -1.73
CA GLY A 19 1.46 29.41 -1.91
C GLY A 19 1.84 29.22 -3.38
N LYS A 20 2.98 28.57 -3.62
CA LYS A 20 3.44 28.27 -4.99
C LYS A 20 2.41 27.38 -5.69
N LYS A 21 2.06 27.74 -6.93
CA LYS A 21 1.22 26.95 -7.82
C LYS A 21 2.11 26.20 -8.81
N CYS A 22 1.56 25.14 -9.40
CA CYS A 22 2.18 24.44 -10.50
C CYS A 22 2.35 25.40 -11.69
N ASP A 23 3.51 25.39 -12.34
CA ASP A 23 3.86 26.29 -13.44
C ASP A 23 3.07 26.00 -14.73
N HIS A 24 2.37 24.86 -14.80
CA HIS A 24 1.42 24.59 -15.88
C HIS A 24 0.25 25.60 -15.88
N PRO A 25 -0.05 26.26 -17.02
CA PRO A 25 -1.14 27.22 -17.13
C PRO A 25 -2.47 26.69 -16.60
N GLY A 26 -3.16 27.49 -15.79
CA GLY A 26 -4.46 27.13 -15.19
C GLY A 26 -4.40 26.08 -14.08
N CYS A 27 -3.23 25.55 -13.72
CA CYS A 27 -3.13 24.55 -12.66
C CYS A 27 -3.10 25.19 -11.26
N ILE A 28 -4.08 24.86 -10.43
CA ILE A 28 -4.16 25.32 -9.03
C ILE A 28 -3.49 24.38 -8.01
N LYS A 29 -2.91 23.27 -8.48
CA LYS A 29 -2.27 22.28 -7.61
C LYS A 29 -0.92 22.80 -7.11
N GLN A 30 -0.56 22.43 -5.89
CA GLN A 30 0.77 22.71 -5.35
C GLN A 30 1.83 21.91 -6.12
N PRO A 31 2.96 22.52 -6.49
CA PRO A 31 4.03 21.82 -7.16
C PRO A 31 4.76 20.89 -6.18
N SER A 32 5.16 19.73 -6.69
CA SER A 32 5.96 18.74 -5.95
C SER A 32 7.06 18.11 -6.79
N TYR A 33 7.05 18.30 -8.11
CA TYR A 33 8.02 17.77 -9.05
C TYR A 33 8.93 18.88 -9.58
N GLY A 34 10.20 18.56 -9.77
CA GLY A 34 11.21 19.47 -10.31
C GLY A 34 12.47 18.71 -10.74
N LYS A 35 13.53 19.45 -11.05
CA LYS A 35 14.83 18.89 -11.45
C LYS A 35 15.50 18.16 -10.27
N ALA A 36 16.16 17.03 -10.53
CA ALA A 36 16.75 16.18 -9.47
C ALA A 36 17.74 16.90 -8.56
N ASP A 37 18.49 17.86 -9.11
CA ASP A 37 19.52 18.66 -8.43
C ASP A 37 18.98 19.99 -7.88
N SER A 38 17.65 20.20 -7.94
CA SER A 38 17.01 21.42 -7.44
C SER A 38 16.16 21.13 -6.21
N ASN A 39 16.09 22.09 -5.30
CA ASN A 39 15.10 22.09 -4.21
C ASN A 39 13.80 22.82 -4.59
N LYS A 40 13.69 23.30 -5.84
CA LYS A 40 12.51 24.01 -6.34
C LYS A 40 11.57 23.05 -7.08
N ALA A 41 10.40 22.80 -6.49
CA ALA A 41 9.31 22.14 -7.19
C ALA A 41 8.57 23.15 -8.07
N GLU A 42 8.37 22.80 -9.33
CA GLU A 42 7.79 23.65 -10.38
C GLU A 42 6.46 23.07 -10.89
N PHE A 43 6.33 21.74 -10.94
CA PHE A 43 5.14 21.08 -11.48
C PHE A 43 4.44 20.19 -10.45
N CYS A 44 3.14 19.98 -10.60
CA CYS A 44 2.43 18.94 -9.86
C CYS A 44 2.63 17.57 -10.53
N ALA A 45 2.25 16.49 -9.86
CA ALA A 45 2.43 15.12 -10.37
C ALA A 45 1.83 14.87 -11.76
N GLN A 46 0.72 15.53 -12.11
CA GLN A 46 0.08 15.38 -13.42
C GLN A 46 0.79 16.14 -14.52
N HIS A 47 1.53 17.20 -14.19
CA HIS A 47 2.24 18.03 -15.15
C HIS A 47 3.76 17.84 -15.04
N ALA A 48 4.20 16.76 -14.39
CA ALA A 48 5.60 16.40 -14.32
C ALA A 48 6.10 16.04 -15.73
N GLN A 49 7.13 16.75 -16.18
CA GLN A 49 7.77 16.47 -17.47
C GLN A 49 8.75 15.29 -17.33
N HIS A 50 9.15 14.71 -18.47
CA HIS A 50 10.13 13.63 -18.49
C HIS A 50 11.42 14.05 -17.77
N GLY A 51 11.92 13.20 -16.87
CA GLY A 51 13.11 13.45 -16.06
C GLY A 51 12.87 14.25 -14.77
N MET A 52 11.67 14.77 -14.51
CA MET A 52 11.36 15.41 -13.23
C MET A 52 11.17 14.38 -12.11
N VAL A 53 11.61 14.74 -10.91
CA VAL A 53 11.49 13.89 -9.72
C VAL A 53 10.66 14.59 -8.64
N HIS A 54 10.02 13.78 -7.80
CA HIS A 54 9.28 14.28 -6.65
C HIS A 54 10.26 14.76 -5.56
N LEU A 55 10.38 16.08 -5.38
CA LEU A 55 11.41 16.69 -4.52
C LEU A 55 11.14 16.53 -3.02
N HIS A 56 9.87 16.46 -2.63
CA HIS A 56 9.47 16.29 -1.23
C HIS A 56 9.40 14.81 -0.80
N ALA A 57 9.68 13.87 -1.70
CA ALA A 57 9.71 12.46 -1.34
C ALA A 57 10.95 12.17 -0.49
N LYS A 58 10.76 11.43 0.62
CA LYS A 58 11.89 10.86 1.35
C LYS A 58 12.71 9.98 0.41
N LYS A 59 14.01 10.25 0.34
CA LYS A 59 15.00 9.46 -0.39
C LYS A 59 15.63 8.42 0.54
N CYS A 60 16.21 7.39 -0.04
CA CYS A 60 17.06 6.43 0.66
C CYS A 60 18.21 7.15 1.35
N GLY A 61 18.58 6.73 2.56
CA GLY A 61 19.69 7.30 3.34
C GLY A 61 21.08 7.04 2.76
N HIS A 62 21.18 6.31 1.66
CA HIS A 62 22.45 6.07 0.97
C HIS A 62 22.79 7.27 0.06
N PRO A 63 24.02 7.83 0.12
CA PRO A 63 24.44 8.93 -0.73
C PRO A 63 24.18 8.65 -2.22
N GLY A 64 23.66 9.64 -2.94
CA GLY A 64 23.37 9.53 -4.38
C GLY A 64 22.17 8.66 -4.75
N CYS A 65 21.47 8.01 -3.80
CA CYS A 65 20.33 7.17 -4.11
C CYS A 65 19.03 7.97 -4.25
N THR A 66 18.38 7.89 -5.41
CA THR A 66 17.08 8.56 -5.69
C THR A 66 15.86 7.69 -5.37
N LYS A 67 16.07 6.41 -5.02
CA LYS A 67 14.98 5.49 -4.67
C LYS A 67 14.35 5.87 -3.33
N GLY A 68 13.04 5.65 -3.19
CA GLY A 68 12.35 5.81 -1.91
C GLY A 68 12.74 4.72 -0.91
N PRO A 69 12.86 5.03 0.39
CA PRO A 69 13.24 4.05 1.40
C PRO A 69 12.05 3.15 1.73
N SER A 70 12.29 1.84 1.80
CA SER A 70 11.30 0.83 2.20
C SER A 70 11.77 -0.10 3.32
N TYR A 71 13.07 -0.10 3.61
CA TYR A 71 13.74 -0.94 4.62
C TYR A 71 14.15 -0.13 5.84
N GLY A 72 14.10 -0.76 7.01
CA GLY A 72 14.50 -0.17 8.28
C GLY A 72 14.62 -1.25 9.37
N LYS A 73 14.88 -0.82 10.61
CA LYS A 73 15.00 -1.74 11.75
C LYS A 73 13.70 -2.51 12.02
N ALA A 74 13.81 -3.78 12.41
CA ALA A 74 12.66 -4.57 12.82
C ALA A 74 11.88 -3.89 13.97
N GLY A 75 10.55 -3.88 13.88
CA GLY A 75 9.68 -3.18 14.84
C GLY A 75 9.54 -1.67 14.60
N SER A 76 10.37 -1.05 13.76
CA SER A 76 10.24 0.36 13.39
C SER A 76 9.18 0.57 12.31
N LYS A 77 8.46 1.70 12.37
CA LYS A 77 7.63 2.19 11.26
C LYS A 77 8.41 3.10 10.28
N LYS A 78 9.66 3.45 10.61
CA LYS A 78 10.50 4.34 9.81
C LYS A 78 11.33 3.52 8.82
N ALA A 79 11.11 3.76 7.53
CA ALA A 79 11.98 3.28 6.46
C ALA A 79 13.11 4.29 6.22
N GLU A 80 14.34 3.79 6.16
CA GLU A 80 15.57 4.58 6.04
C GLU A 80 16.31 4.27 4.74
N PHE A 81 16.30 3.01 4.29
CA PHE A 81 17.03 2.57 3.09
C PHE A 81 16.11 1.92 2.06
N CYS A 82 16.53 1.90 0.79
CA CYS A 82 15.88 1.11 -0.25
C CYS A 82 16.32 -0.36 -0.14
N SER A 83 15.68 -1.26 -0.90
CA SER A 83 16.03 -2.70 -0.87
C SER A 83 17.47 -2.99 -1.28
N GLN A 84 18.08 -2.15 -2.12
CA GLN A 84 19.45 -2.34 -2.60
C GLN A 84 20.49 -1.87 -1.57
N HIS A 85 20.13 -0.90 -0.72
CA HIS A 85 21.01 -0.34 0.30
C HIS A 85 20.57 -0.76 1.71
N SER A 86 19.80 -1.85 1.83
CA SER A 86 19.39 -2.37 3.13
C SER A 86 20.57 -3.06 3.80
N GLU A 87 20.86 -2.68 5.04
CA GLU A 87 21.90 -3.32 5.85
C GLU A 87 21.43 -4.68 6.41
N ARG A 88 22.39 -5.51 6.87
CA ARG A 88 22.09 -6.81 7.47
C ARG A 88 21.13 -6.64 8.66
N GLY A 89 20.02 -7.38 8.65
CA GLY A 89 19.00 -7.32 9.69
C GLY A 89 17.91 -6.26 9.46
N MET A 90 18.02 -5.42 8.43
CA MET A 90 16.91 -4.55 8.03
C MET A 90 15.80 -5.34 7.33
N ILE A 91 14.56 -4.94 7.59
CA ILE A 91 13.38 -5.53 6.97
C ILE A 91 12.60 -4.46 6.21
N ASN A 92 11.81 -4.85 5.22
CA ASN A 92 10.86 -3.93 4.60
C ASN A 92 9.78 -3.54 5.63
N VAL A 93 9.82 -2.30 6.12
CA VAL A 93 8.94 -1.76 7.17
C VAL A 93 7.70 -1.04 6.60
N ARG A 94 7.69 -0.75 5.29
CA ARG A 94 6.49 -0.22 4.61
C ARG A 94 5.42 -1.29 4.42
N SER A 95 5.84 -2.53 4.27
CA SER A 95 4.94 -3.67 4.18
C SER A 95 4.29 -3.95 5.53
N ARG A 96 2.97 -4.20 5.54
CA ARG A 96 2.29 -4.62 6.78
C ARG A 96 2.91 -5.91 7.31
N ARG A 97 3.15 -5.92 8.62
CA ARG A 97 3.66 -7.05 9.39
C ARG A 97 2.58 -7.56 10.34
N CYS A 98 2.75 -8.80 10.77
CA CYS A 98 1.97 -9.37 11.86
C CYS A 98 2.02 -8.45 13.08
N GLY A 99 0.87 -8.21 13.71
CA GLY A 99 0.76 -7.37 14.91
C GLY A 99 1.37 -7.96 16.18
N HIS A 100 2.01 -9.14 16.08
CA HIS A 100 2.76 -9.74 17.18
C HIS A 100 4.18 -9.16 17.20
N SER A 101 4.65 -8.74 18.37
CA SER A 101 5.98 -8.16 18.57
C SER A 101 7.08 -9.07 18.03
N GLY A 102 8.02 -8.50 17.28
CA GLY A 102 9.13 -9.26 16.68
C GLY A 102 8.76 -10.16 15.50
N CYS A 103 7.48 -10.33 15.16
CA CYS A 103 7.10 -11.18 14.03
C CYS A 103 7.28 -10.46 12.68
N THR A 104 8.14 -11.00 11.83
CA THR A 104 8.42 -10.45 10.48
C THR A 104 7.48 -11.00 9.39
N LYS A 105 6.66 -12.01 9.71
CA LYS A 105 5.71 -12.62 8.78
C LYS A 105 4.64 -11.62 8.32
N HIS A 106 4.19 -11.77 7.08
CA HIS A 106 3.07 -10.98 6.57
C HIS A 106 1.76 -11.43 7.23
N PRO A 107 0.86 -10.49 7.57
CA PRO A 107 -0.42 -10.84 8.13
C PRO A 107 -1.35 -11.36 7.03
N THR A 108 -2.08 -12.42 7.35
CA THR A 108 -3.13 -13.01 6.52
C THR A 108 -4.44 -13.21 7.28
N TYR A 109 -4.40 -13.20 8.60
CA TYR A 109 -5.54 -13.39 9.49
C TYR A 109 -6.02 -12.06 10.06
N GLY A 110 -7.33 -11.91 10.20
CA GLY A 110 -7.97 -10.73 10.78
C GLY A 110 -9.40 -11.04 11.21
N LYS A 111 -10.15 -10.01 11.64
CA LYS A 111 -11.57 -10.16 12.00
C LYS A 111 -12.40 -10.60 10.77
N ASP A 112 -13.34 -11.51 11.00
CA ASP A 112 -14.25 -11.97 9.95
C ASP A 112 -14.99 -10.80 9.29
N GLY A 113 -15.18 -10.87 7.97
CA GLY A 113 -15.84 -9.84 7.16
C GLY A 113 -14.93 -8.68 6.77
N THR A 114 -13.73 -8.58 7.33
CA THR A 114 -12.79 -7.52 6.99
C THR A 114 -11.84 -7.93 5.85
N LYS A 115 -11.28 -6.94 5.15
CA LYS A 115 -10.15 -7.13 4.21
C LYS A 115 -8.80 -6.72 4.80
N LYS A 116 -8.75 -6.46 6.11
CA LYS A 116 -7.57 -5.92 6.81
C LYS A 116 -6.94 -7.02 7.66
N PRO A 117 -5.92 -7.72 7.16
CA PRO A 117 -5.20 -8.71 7.96
C PRO A 117 -4.34 -8.00 9.01
N GLU A 118 -4.32 -8.57 10.22
CA GLU A 118 -3.63 -8.04 11.39
C GLU A 118 -2.53 -9.00 11.86
N PHE A 119 -2.77 -10.31 11.81
CA PHE A 119 -1.85 -11.33 12.31
C PHE A 119 -1.48 -12.36 11.23
N CYS A 120 -0.33 -13.01 11.39
CA CYS A 120 0.00 -14.19 10.59
C CYS A 120 -0.73 -15.43 11.14
N ALA A 121 -0.72 -16.55 10.42
CA ALA A 121 -1.40 -17.78 10.83
C ALA A 121 -1.00 -18.26 12.23
N GLN A 122 0.28 -18.16 12.57
CA GLN A 122 0.83 -18.58 13.87
C GLN A 122 0.38 -17.71 15.04
N HIS A 123 0.05 -16.44 14.78
CA HIS A 123 -0.36 -15.47 15.81
C HIS A 123 -1.84 -15.08 15.66
N ALA A 124 -2.61 -15.86 14.90
CA ALA A 124 -4.03 -15.65 14.78
C ALA A 124 -4.69 -15.87 16.14
N LYS A 125 -5.48 -14.89 16.59
CA LYS A 125 -6.27 -15.01 17.83
C LYS A 125 -7.53 -15.83 17.56
N SER A 126 -8.14 -16.35 18.62
CA SER A 126 -9.44 -17.04 18.52
C SER A 126 -10.47 -16.16 17.79
N GLY A 127 -11.21 -16.77 16.86
CA GLY A 127 -12.19 -16.08 16.02
C GLY A 127 -11.63 -15.32 14.80
N MET A 128 -10.31 -15.29 14.59
CA MET A 128 -9.72 -14.71 13.38
C MET A 128 -9.76 -15.68 12.20
N THR A 129 -10.08 -15.16 11.02
CA THR A 129 -10.10 -15.95 9.77
C THR A 129 -9.07 -15.43 8.78
N ASN A 130 -8.68 -16.25 7.81
CA ASN A 130 -7.78 -15.81 6.73
C ASN A 130 -8.53 -14.85 5.80
N VAL A 131 -8.38 -13.55 6.03
CA VAL A 131 -9.08 -12.48 5.29
C VAL A 131 -8.47 -12.18 3.92
N LYS A 132 -7.27 -12.72 3.62
CA LYS A 132 -6.69 -12.64 2.27
C LYS A 132 -7.18 -13.75 1.35
N ALA A 133 -7.60 -14.88 1.93
CA ALA A 133 -8.16 -15.97 1.15
C ALA A 133 -9.49 -15.55 0.52
N LYS A 134 -9.67 -15.88 -0.76
CA LYS A 134 -10.97 -15.68 -1.42
C LYS A 134 -12.02 -16.54 -0.71
N ARG A 135 -13.16 -15.93 -0.36
CA ARG A 135 -14.31 -16.62 0.20
C ARG A 135 -15.08 -17.36 -0.89
N CYS A 136 -15.78 -18.41 -0.50
CA CYS A 136 -16.73 -19.12 -1.34
C CYS A 136 -17.73 -18.12 -1.94
N GLY A 137 -18.06 -18.29 -3.22
CA GLY A 137 -19.04 -17.46 -3.92
C GLY A 137 -20.50 -17.67 -3.49
N HIS A 138 -20.77 -18.65 -2.63
CA HIS A 138 -22.12 -18.93 -2.15
C HIS A 138 -22.53 -17.90 -1.08
N PRO A 139 -23.72 -17.27 -1.19
CA PRO A 139 -24.22 -16.32 -0.19
C PRO A 139 -24.16 -16.91 1.23
N GLY A 140 -23.68 -16.13 2.20
CA GLY A 140 -23.57 -16.55 3.60
C GLY A 140 -22.44 -17.54 3.91
N CYS A 141 -21.64 -17.99 2.93
CA CYS A 141 -20.54 -18.92 3.18
C CYS A 141 -19.22 -18.19 3.52
N SER A 142 -18.71 -18.41 4.74
CA SER A 142 -17.41 -17.89 5.19
C SER A 142 -16.21 -18.79 4.87
N LYS A 143 -16.45 -19.97 4.30
CA LYS A 143 -15.38 -20.93 3.97
C LYS A 143 -14.52 -20.42 2.82
N GLN A 144 -13.25 -20.80 2.84
CA GLN A 144 -12.32 -20.48 1.77
C GLN A 144 -12.75 -21.16 0.46
N ALA A 145 -12.70 -20.42 -0.64
CA ALA A 145 -12.84 -20.94 -1.98
C ALA A 145 -11.56 -21.69 -2.38
N VAL A 146 -11.67 -22.99 -2.61
CA VAL A 146 -10.55 -23.86 -3.03
C VAL A 146 -10.88 -24.66 -4.29
N TYR A 147 -12.15 -24.72 -4.69
CA TYR A 147 -12.61 -25.38 -5.92
C TYR A 147 -12.92 -24.36 -7.01
N GLY A 148 -12.48 -24.62 -8.24
CA GLY A 148 -12.73 -23.76 -9.41
C GLY A 148 -12.62 -24.54 -10.71
N LYS A 149 -12.78 -23.85 -11.85
CA LYS A 149 -12.66 -24.47 -13.18
C LYS A 149 -11.28 -25.09 -13.42
N ALA A 150 -11.24 -26.20 -14.16
CA ALA A 150 -9.98 -26.81 -14.59
C ALA A 150 -9.10 -25.79 -15.34
N GLY A 151 -7.80 -25.76 -15.03
CA GLY A 151 -6.85 -24.78 -15.56
C GLY A 151 -6.88 -23.39 -14.89
N SER A 152 -7.85 -23.11 -14.01
CA SER A 152 -7.87 -21.87 -13.22
C SER A 152 -6.95 -21.94 -12.01
N LYS A 153 -6.24 -20.86 -11.68
CA LYS A 153 -5.51 -20.69 -10.41
C LYS A 153 -6.39 -20.10 -9.28
N LYS A 154 -7.67 -19.84 -9.56
CA LYS A 154 -8.59 -19.12 -8.66
C LYS A 154 -9.70 -20.05 -8.20
N GLY A 155 -9.77 -20.30 -6.89
CA GLY A 155 -10.93 -20.94 -6.27
C GLY A 155 -12.16 -20.04 -6.37
N GLU A 156 -13.32 -20.64 -6.58
CA GLU A 156 -14.63 -20.00 -6.67
C GLU A 156 -15.55 -20.46 -5.54
N PHE A 157 -15.52 -21.75 -5.22
CA PHE A 157 -16.37 -22.36 -4.21
C PHE A 157 -15.58 -23.17 -3.18
N CYS A 158 -16.19 -23.40 -2.02
CA CYS A 158 -15.68 -24.33 -1.02
C CYS A 158 -16.09 -25.77 -1.39
N SER A 159 -15.58 -26.76 -0.64
CA SER A 159 -15.91 -28.18 -0.88
C SER A 159 -17.40 -28.49 -0.82
N GLN A 160 -18.18 -27.76 -0.02
CA GLN A 160 -19.61 -27.99 0.16
C GLN A 160 -20.48 -27.33 -0.91
N HIS A 161 -20.00 -26.26 -1.54
CA HIS A 161 -20.74 -25.53 -2.58
C HIS A 161 -20.13 -25.77 -3.95
N ARG A 162 -19.43 -26.91 -4.14
CA ARG A 162 -18.83 -27.23 -5.42
C ARG A 162 -19.88 -27.77 -6.37
N GLU A 163 -19.88 -27.28 -7.60
CA GLU A 163 -20.70 -27.81 -8.68
C GLU A 163 -20.04 -29.04 -9.32
N ARG A 164 -20.77 -29.79 -10.16
CA ARG A 164 -20.18 -30.86 -10.96
C ARG A 164 -19.18 -30.26 -11.96
N GLY A 165 -17.98 -30.84 -12.03
CA GLY A 165 -16.94 -30.42 -12.97
C GLY A 165 -15.96 -29.36 -12.47
N ILE A 166 -16.12 -28.82 -11.25
CA ILE A 166 -15.09 -27.97 -10.64
C ILE A 166 -14.11 -28.80 -9.80
N ILE A 167 -12.82 -28.48 -9.91
CA ILE A 167 -11.71 -29.22 -9.29
C ILE A 167 -11.05 -28.40 -8.19
N ASN A 168 -10.29 -29.05 -7.29
CA ASN A 168 -9.47 -28.33 -6.33
C ASN A 168 -8.27 -27.67 -7.05
N VAL A 169 -8.22 -26.34 -7.04
CA VAL A 169 -7.22 -25.55 -7.79
C VAL A 169 -6.07 -25.04 -6.92
N ARG A 170 -6.03 -25.41 -5.62
CA ARG A 170 -4.89 -25.06 -4.73
C ARG A 170 -3.75 -26.07 -4.76
N HIS A 171 -3.97 -27.24 -5.36
CA HIS A 171 -3.01 -28.34 -5.45
C HIS A 171 -2.88 -28.90 -6.88
N ALA A 172 -3.26 -28.10 -7.88
CA ALA A 172 -3.11 -28.43 -9.31
C ALA A 172 -1.88 -27.74 -9.89
#